data_AF-A0A820W319-F1
#
_entry.id   AF-A0A820W319-F1
#
_cell.length_a   1.000
_cell.length_b   1.000
_cell.length_c   1.000
_cell.angle_alpha   90.00
_cell.angle_beta   90.00
_cell.angle_gamma   90.00
#
_symmetry.space_group_name_H-M   'P 1'
#
loop_
_entity.id
_entity.type
_entity.pdbx_description
1 polymer ?
#
loop_
_entity_poly.entity_id
_entity_poly.type
_entity_poly.pdbx_seq_one_letter_code
_entity_poly.pdbx_strand_id
1 'polypeptide(L)' 'MADSAPPPEFFFNVSGSNNAPWELNRPQPVIKELVKRGIFHGNILDIGCGIGDNAIYIAKNCGDVQILCIDM' A
#
# COMPACT_ATOMS: atom_id res chain seq x y z
N MET A 1 17.75 -17.26 11.92
CA MET A 1 17.30 -17.36 10.52
C MET A 1 17.61 -16.01 9.92
N ALA A 2 18.49 -15.93 8.94
CA ALA A 2 18.91 -14.62 8.43
C ALA A 2 17.78 -14.04 7.58
N ASP A 3 17.13 -13.01 8.13
CA ASP A 3 16.25 -12.05 7.45
C ASP A 3 17.07 -11.20 6.47
N SER A 4 17.52 -11.78 5.36
CA SER A 4 17.94 -10.95 4.23
C SER A 4 16.73 -10.72 3.36
N ALA A 5 16.18 -9.51 3.43
CA ALA A 5 15.27 -9.02 2.39
C ALA A 5 15.93 -9.27 1.01
N PRO A 6 15.13 -9.58 -0.03
CA PRO A 6 15.64 -9.61 -1.40
C PRO A 6 16.41 -8.33 -1.73
N PRO A 7 17.38 -8.39 -2.64
CA PRO A 7 18.08 -7.20 -3.07
C PRO A 7 17.09 -6.22 -3.76
N PRO A 8 17.30 -4.90 -3.69
CA PRO A 8 16.39 -3.90 -4.26
C PRO A 8 15.93 -4.19 -5.69
N GLU A 9 16.82 -4.70 -6.54
CA GLU A 9 16.54 -5.05 -7.93
C GLU A 9 15.44 -6.09 -8.08
N PHE A 10 15.25 -6.97 -7.09
CA PHE A 10 14.14 -7.92 -7.09
C PHE A 10 12.80 -7.19 -7.13
N PHE A 11 12.61 -6.20 -6.28
CA PHE A 11 11.36 -5.43 -6.19
C PHE A 11 11.12 -4.63 -7.46
N PHE A 12 12.14 -3.93 -7.98
CA PHE A 12 12.05 -3.22 -9.25
C PHE A 12 11.60 -4.10 -10.43
N ASN A 13 12.04 -5.35 -10.46
CA ASN A 13 11.76 -6.25 -11.58
C ASN A 13 10.38 -6.91 -11.51
N VAL A 14 9.76 -6.98 -10.33
CA VAL A 14 8.49 -7.71 -10.14
C VAL A 14 7.32 -6.80 -9.79
N SER A 15 7.55 -5.60 -9.24
CA SER A 15 6.47 -4.64 -8.97
C SER A 15 5.76 -4.20 -10.25
N GLY A 16 4.44 -4.06 -10.19
CA GLY A 16 3.57 -3.76 -11.33
C GLY A 16 3.41 -4.92 -12.33
N SER A 17 3.98 -6.09 -12.03
CA SER A 17 3.84 -7.31 -12.82
C SER A 17 2.87 -8.29 -12.16
N ASN A 18 2.40 -9.28 -12.91
CA ASN A 18 1.58 -10.36 -12.34
C ASN A 18 2.37 -11.36 -11.46
N ASN A 19 3.66 -11.11 -11.21
CA ASN A 19 4.54 -11.99 -10.43
C ASN A 19 4.79 -11.49 -8.99
N ALA A 20 4.32 -10.30 -8.62
CA ALA A 20 4.44 -9.78 -7.26
C ALA A 20 3.32 -10.37 -6.37
N PRO A 21 3.60 -11.33 -5.46
CA PRO A 21 2.55 -11.97 -4.65
C PRO A 21 1.90 -11.02 -3.63
N TRP A 22 2.53 -9.87 -3.37
CA TRP A 22 2.00 -8.83 -2.49
C TRP A 22 1.04 -7.86 -3.19
N GLU A 23 0.98 -7.86 -4.53
CA GLU A 23 0.06 -7.01 -5.31
C GLU A 23 -1.30 -7.68 -5.46
N LEU A 24 -2.29 -7.19 -4.71
CA LEU A 24 -3.58 -7.86 -4.60
C LEU A 24 -4.62 -7.31 -5.59
N ASN A 25 -4.34 -6.18 -6.25
CA ASN A 25 -5.29 -5.41 -7.07
C ASN A 25 -6.59 -5.07 -6.30
N ARG A 26 -6.45 -4.91 -4.98
CA ARG A 26 -7.49 -4.57 -4.02
C ARG A 26 -6.84 -4.16 -2.71
N PRO A 27 -7.46 -3.29 -1.90
CA PRO A 27 -6.92 -2.95 -0.59
C PRO A 27 -6.89 -4.20 0.31
N GLN A 28 -5.94 -4.22 1.24
CA GLN A 28 -5.90 -5.25 2.27
C GLN A 28 -7.20 -5.24 3.11
N PRO A 29 -7.69 -6.41 3.56
CA PRO A 29 -8.95 -6.48 4.33
C PRO A 29 -8.96 -5.62 5.58
N VAL A 30 -7.83 -5.50 6.28
CA VAL A 30 -7.70 -4.65 7.47
C VAL A 30 -7.88 -3.16 7.14
N ILE A 31 -7.43 -2.70 5.98
CA ILE A 31 -7.63 -1.32 5.53
C ILE A 31 -9.11 -1.04 5.31
N LYS A 32 -9.87 -1.98 4.74
CA LYS A 32 -11.32 -1.84 4.60
C LYS A 32 -12.02 -1.67 5.96
N GLU A 33 -11.58 -2.43 6.96
CA GLU A 33 -12.15 -2.34 8.31
C GLU A 33 -11.79 -1.02 8.99
N LEU A 34 -10.55 -0.55 8.86
CA LEU A 34 -10.10 0.73 9.43
C LEU A 34 -10.79 1.93 8.78
N VAL A 35 -11.04 1.89 7.47
CA VAL A 35 -11.86 2.90 6.75
C VAL A 35 -13.28 2.95 7.32
N LYS A 36 -13.94 1.79 7.51
CA LYS A 36 -15.29 1.74 8.11
C LYS A 36 -15.36 2.31 9.52
N ARG A 37 -14.27 2.17 10.28
CA ARG A 37 -14.14 2.71 11.64
C ARG A 37 -13.77 4.19 11.69
N GLY A 38 -13.54 4.84 10.54
CA GLY A 38 -13.17 6.24 10.46
C GLY A 38 -11.76 6.56 10.98
N ILE A 39 -10.83 5.59 10.89
CA ILE A 39 -9.48 5.73 11.47
C ILE A 39 -8.58 6.69 10.67
N PHE A 40 -8.82 6.85 9.37
CA PHE A 40 -7.98 7.65 8.48
C PHE A 40 -8.48 9.09 8.36
N HIS A 41 -7.62 10.06 8.68
CA HIS A 41 -7.88 11.49 8.57
C HIS A 41 -6.57 12.30 8.45
N GLY A 42 -6.58 13.43 7.76
CA GLY A 42 -5.42 14.30 7.61
C GLY A 42 -4.30 13.71 6.75
N ASN A 43 -3.04 13.95 7.14
CA ASN A 43 -1.87 13.51 6.39
C ASN A 43 -1.48 12.06 6.72
N ILE A 44 -1.39 11.22 5.70
CA ILE A 44 -1.10 9.79 5.81
C ILE A 44 0.16 9.48 4.98
N LEU A 45 1.04 8.63 5.52
CA LEU A 45 2.20 8.10 4.80
C LEU A 45 1.99 6.60 4.55
N ASP A 46 2.03 6.18 3.29
CA ASP A 46 2.00 4.78 2.85
C ASP A 46 3.41 4.37 2.38
N ILE A 47 4.13 3.63 3.23
CA ILE A 47 5.53 3.22 3.01
C ILE A 47 5.55 1.84 2.36
N GLY A 48 6.24 1.72 1.23
CA GLY A 48 6.18 0.51 0.41
C GLY A 48 4.78 0.36 -0.18
N CYS A 49 4.27 1.44 -0.78
CA CYS A 49 2.89 1.50 -1.26
C CYS A 49 2.59 0.54 -2.42
N GLY A 50 3.63 0.02 -3.09
CA GLY A 50 3.55 -0.75 -4.31
C GLY A 50 2.73 -0.02 -5.36
N ILE A 51 1.79 -0.74 -5.97
CA ILE A 51 0.81 -0.17 -6.92
C ILE A 51 -0.27 0.73 -6.27
N GLY A 52 -0.20 0.95 -4.95
CA GLY A 52 -1.03 1.94 -4.24
C GLY A 52 -2.44 1.48 -3.90
N ASP A 53 -2.74 0.18 -3.91
CA ASP A 53 -4.08 -0.38 -3.67
C ASP A 53 -4.74 0.17 -2.38
N ASN A 54 -3.98 0.25 -1.28
CA ASN A 54 -4.46 0.75 0.00
C ASN A 54 -4.71 2.27 -0.05
N ALA A 55 -3.70 3.05 -0.46
CA ALA A 55 -3.82 4.50 -0.60
C ALA A 55 -4.99 4.92 -1.49
N ILE A 56 -5.14 4.30 -2.66
CA ILE A 56 -6.25 4.57 -3.59
C ILE A 56 -7.60 4.28 -2.92
N TYR A 57 -7.71 3.18 -2.17
CA TYR A 57 -8.95 2.85 -1.48
C TYR A 57 -9.25 3.85 -0.36
N ILE A 58 -8.26 4.24 0.45
CA ILE A 58 -8.44 5.25 1.51
C ILE A 58 -8.87 6.58 0.89
N ALA A 59 -8.16 7.07 -0.13
CA ALA A 59 -8.46 8.35 -0.80
C ALA A 59 -9.87 8.39 -1.43
N LYS A 60 -10.40 7.25 -1.87
CA LYS A 60 -11.77 7.16 -2.45
C LYS A 60 -12.88 7.10 -1.40
N ASN A 61 -12.58 6.67 -0.17
CA ASN A 61 -13.60 6.36 0.84
C ASN A 61 -13.49 7.22 2.11
N CYS A 62 -12.39 7.95 2.27
CA CYS A 62 -12.18 8.91 3.34
C CYS A 62 -12.23 10.33 2.77
N GLY A 63 -12.72 11.28 3.58
CA GLY A 63 -12.87 12.68 3.18
C GLY A 63 -11.52 13.41 3.15
N ASP A 64 -11.32 14.35 4.07
CA ASP A 64 -10.12 15.18 4.18
C ASP A 64 -8.87 14.35 4.53
N VAL A 65 -8.28 13.73 3.51
CA VAL A 65 -7.03 12.97 3.59
C VAL A 65 -6.07 13.42 2.49
N GLN A 66 -4.80 13.57 2.86
CA GLN A 66 -3.70 13.70 1.91
C GLN A 66 -2.75 12.53 2.14
N ILE A 67 -2.53 11.73 1.10
CA ILE A 67 -1.74 10.51 1.21
C ILE A 67 -0.45 10.68 0.42
N LEU A 68 0.67 10.63 1.12
CA LEU A 68 2.01 10.53 0.54
C LEU A 68 2.37 9.05 0.41
N CYS A 69 2.59 8.61 -0.81
CA CYS A 69 3.00 7.25 -1.12
C CYS A 69 4.48 7.25 -1.47
N ILE A 70 5.26 6.36 -0.85
CA ILE A 70 6.69 6.19 -1.17
C ILE A 70 6.94 4.70 -1.43
N ASP A 71 7.49 4.42 -2.60
CA ASP A 71 8.06 3.13 -2.96
C ASP A 71 9.43 3.34 -3.62
N MET A 72 10.19 2.26 -3.76
CA MET A 72 11.54 2.25 -4.31
C MET A 72 11.55 2.30 -5.84
#